data_AF-A0A963XQY3-F1
#
_entry.id   AF-A0A963XQY3-F1
#
_cell.length_a   1.000
_cell.length_b   1.000
_cell.length_c   1.000
_cell.angle_alpha   90.00
_cell.angle_beta   90.00
_cell.angle_gamma   90.00
#
_symmetry.space_group_name_H-M   'P 1'
#
loop_
_entity.id
_entity.type
_entity.pdbx_description
1 polymer ?
#
loop_
_entity_poly.entity_id
_entity_poly.type
_entity_poly.pdbx_seq_one_letter_code
_entity_poly.pdbx_strand_id
1 'polypeptide(L)'
;MRWRQQGAERWPGWAAWALAIGLFMALWLYCADLFPWAADYPKSLRIPAARWITAVTKWLLNDATFGIFTFSEFTRFIAALLDVPYRFVLSLISTGFLRGEGSQAVQILPPLSWVAVIGCGAILGQRAGGRRLAALVVGCLAFVLVFGQWQSAMVTLASIL
;
A
#
# COMPACT_ATOMS: atom_id res chain seq x y z
N MET A 1 8.22 73.68 -4.91
CA MET A 1 7.25 72.91 -4.10
C MET A 1 7.65 71.44 -4.13
N ARG A 2 8.33 70.98 -3.07
CA ARG A 2 8.92 69.64 -2.92
C ARG A 2 8.04 68.88 -1.91
N TRP A 3 7.05 68.13 -2.37
CA TRP A 3 6.23 67.31 -1.48
C TRP A 3 7.00 66.05 -1.11
N ARG A 4 7.34 66.05 0.17
CA ARG A 4 8.23 65.17 0.91
C ARG A 4 7.66 63.75 0.97
N GLN A 5 8.51 62.77 0.67
CA GLN A 5 8.31 61.36 0.96
C GLN A 5 7.88 61.19 2.43
N GLN A 6 6.68 60.66 2.65
CA GLN A 6 6.32 60.08 3.94
C GLN A 6 6.63 58.59 3.85
N GLY A 7 7.69 58.19 4.56
CA GLY A 7 8.08 56.80 4.71
C GLY A 7 6.95 56.04 5.39
N ALA A 8 6.22 55.25 4.59
CA ALA A 8 5.49 54.13 5.14
C ALA A 8 6.54 53.20 5.74
N GLU A 9 6.63 53.18 7.07
CA GLU A 9 7.40 52.23 7.85
C GLU A 9 6.86 50.83 7.53
N ARG A 10 7.35 50.27 6.42
CA ARG A 10 7.06 48.91 5.99
C ARG A 10 7.79 48.01 6.95
N TRP A 11 7.10 47.60 8.00
CA TRP A 11 7.52 46.48 8.83
C TRP A 11 8.01 45.37 7.90
N PRO A 12 9.18 44.76 8.17
CA PRO A 12 9.70 43.73 7.31
C PRO A 12 8.67 42.59 7.32
N GLY A 13 8.29 42.07 6.15
CA GLY A 13 7.13 41.17 6.03
C GLY A 13 7.17 39.98 7.01
N TRP A 14 8.36 39.51 7.37
CA TRP A 14 8.57 38.44 8.35
C TRP A 14 8.12 38.82 9.77
N ALA A 15 8.22 40.09 10.18
CA ALA A 15 7.79 40.55 11.49
C ALA A 15 6.26 40.60 11.58
N ALA A 16 5.58 41.02 10.51
CA ALA A 16 4.12 40.95 10.43
C ALA A 16 3.62 39.49 10.50
N TRP A 17 4.30 38.56 9.81
CA TRP A 17 4.00 37.13 9.89
C TRP A 17 4.29 36.54 11.28
N ALA A 18 5.41 36.90 11.92
CA ALA A 18 5.76 36.44 13.25
C ALA A 18 4.73 36.91 14.30
N LEU A 19 4.27 38.16 14.18
CA LEU A 19 3.25 38.73 15.05
C LEU A 19 1.88 38.07 14.82
N ALA A 20 1.51 37.81 13.56
CA ALA A 20 0.29 37.09 13.22
C ALA A 20 0.30 35.64 13.74
N ILE A 21 1.43 34.93 13.61
CA ILE A 21 1.61 33.57 14.14
C ILE A 21 1.58 33.59 15.67
N GLY A 22 2.25 34.54 16.31
CA GLY A 22 2.23 34.69 17.77
C GLY A 22 0.83 34.96 18.31
N LEU A 23 0.08 35.84 17.65
CA LEU A 23 -1.32 36.13 17.98
C LEU A 23 -2.21 34.91 17.77
N PHE A 24 -2.05 34.18 16.66
CA PHE A 24 -2.81 32.95 16.38
C PHE A 24 -2.51 31.85 17.41
N MET A 25 -1.24 31.66 17.77
CA MET A 25 -0.81 30.66 18.75
C MET A 25 -1.36 30.99 20.15
N ALA A 26 -1.30 32.26 20.56
CA ALA A 26 -1.88 32.72 21.81
C ALA A 26 -3.40 32.50 21.80
N LEU A 27 -4.08 32.86 20.71
CA LEU A 27 -5.51 32.67 20.58
C LEU A 27 -5.89 31.18 20.59
N TRP A 28 -5.08 30.30 20.00
CA TRP A 28 -5.29 28.84 20.03
C TRP A 28 -5.14 28.24 21.43
N LEU A 29 -4.08 28.62 22.16
CA LEU A 29 -3.80 28.12 23.51
C LEU A 29 -4.85 28.57 24.53
N TYR A 30 -5.31 29.83 24.43
CA TYR A 30 -6.29 30.42 25.36
C TYR A 30 -7.73 30.37 24.83
N CYS A 31 -7.98 29.77 23.65
CA CYS A 31 -9.31 29.67 23.04
C CYS A 31 -10.29 28.94 23.96
N ALA A 32 -9.81 27.87 24.61
CA ALA A 32 -10.61 27.02 25.48
C ALA A 32 -11.07 27.74 26.75
N ASP A 33 -10.23 28.63 27.31
CA ASP A 33 -10.54 29.39 28.52
C ASP A 33 -11.40 30.63 28.25
N LEU A 34 -11.17 31.32 27.12
CA LEU A 34 -11.87 32.56 26.76
C LEU A 34 -13.25 32.31 26.11
N PHE A 35 -13.41 31.22 25.36
CA PHE A 35 -14.62 30.90 24.61
C PHE A 35 -15.02 29.42 24.79
N PRO A 36 -15.50 29.02 25.99
CA PRO A 36 -15.89 27.64 26.28
C PRO A 36 -17.01 27.10 25.34
N TRP A 37 -17.82 27.98 24.75
CA TRP A 37 -18.86 27.63 23.79
C TRP A 37 -18.34 27.37 22.35
N ALA A 38 -17.14 27.85 22.01
CA ALA A 38 -16.51 27.64 20.72
C ALA A 38 -15.50 26.48 20.75
N ALA A 39 -14.99 26.14 21.94
CA ALA A 39 -14.06 25.04 22.15
C ALA A 39 -14.74 23.66 22.06
N ASP A 40 -15.99 23.54 22.53
CA ASP A 40 -16.74 22.28 22.48
C ASP A 40 -17.79 22.28 21.38
N TYR A 41 -17.55 21.47 20.34
CA TYR A 41 -18.56 21.24 19.30
C TYR A 41 -19.81 20.59 19.92
N PRO A 42 -21.00 21.23 19.80
CA PRO A 42 -22.21 20.81 20.51
C PRO A 42 -22.55 19.35 20.22
N LYS A 43 -22.62 18.55 21.29
CA LYS A 43 -22.82 17.09 21.20
C LYS A 43 -24.13 16.71 20.49
N SER A 44 -25.13 17.60 20.48
CA SER A 44 -26.41 17.42 19.78
C SER A 44 -26.31 17.49 18.25
N LEU A 45 -25.32 18.20 17.71
CA LEU A 45 -25.06 18.33 16.26
C LEU A 45 -23.99 17.35 15.76
N ARG A 46 -23.48 16.49 16.65
CA ARG A 46 -22.46 15.49 16.33
C ARG A 46 -23.14 14.31 15.63
N ILE A 47 -23.11 14.30 14.30
CA ILE A 47 -23.69 13.23 13.49
C ILE A 47 -23.01 11.91 13.88
N PRO A 48 -23.75 10.86 14.25
CA PRO A 48 -23.18 9.61 14.71
C PRO A 48 -22.71 8.71 13.56
N ALA A 49 -21.97 9.27 12.60
CA ALA A 49 -21.48 8.57 11.41
C ALA A 49 -20.69 7.31 11.79
N ALA A 50 -19.87 7.37 12.84
CA ALA A 50 -19.12 6.21 13.33
C ALA A 50 -20.02 5.03 13.74
N ARG A 51 -21.18 5.31 14.38
CA ARG A 51 -22.15 4.26 14.75
C ARG A 51 -22.80 3.66 13.51
N TRP A 52 -23.18 4.49 12.54
CA TRP A 52 -23.79 4.03 11.30
C TRP A 52 -22.84 3.20 10.45
N ILE A 53 -21.61 3.67 10.24
CA ILE A 53 -20.57 2.93 9.51
C ILE A 53 -20.31 1.58 10.20
N THR A 54 -20.14 1.58 11.52
CA THR A 54 -19.92 0.34 12.29
C THR A 54 -21.10 -0.63 12.17
N ALA A 55 -22.34 -0.12 12.24
CA ALA A 55 -23.54 -0.95 12.10
C ALA A 55 -23.64 -1.55 10.70
N VAL A 56 -23.40 -0.75 9.65
CA VAL A 56 -23.41 -1.21 8.26
C VAL A 56 -22.30 -2.23 8.01
N THR A 57 -21.08 -2.00 8.50
CA THR A 57 -19.97 -2.97 8.36
C THR A 57 -20.28 -4.29 9.08
N LYS A 58 -20.85 -4.23 10.29
CA LYS A 58 -21.25 -5.45 11.01
C LYS A 58 -22.34 -6.22 10.28
N TRP A 59 -23.36 -5.51 9.79
CA TRP A 59 -24.41 -6.11 8.99
C TRP A 59 -23.85 -6.73 7.70
N LEU A 60 -22.99 -6.01 6.99
CA LEU A 60 -22.42 -6.47 5.72
C LEU A 60 -21.53 -7.71 5.88
N LEU A 61 -20.76 -7.80 6.97
CA LEU A 61 -19.86 -8.92 7.20
C LEU A 61 -20.55 -10.14 7.80
N ASN A 62 -21.53 -9.95 8.69
CA ASN A 62 -22.10 -11.05 9.48
C ASN A 62 -23.52 -11.45 9.05
N ASP A 63 -24.34 -10.50 8.61
CA ASP A 63 -25.78 -10.71 8.41
C ASP A 63 -26.17 -10.70 6.92
N ALA A 64 -25.42 -9.98 6.07
CA ALA A 64 -25.72 -9.84 4.65
C ALA A 64 -25.56 -11.17 3.92
N THR A 65 -26.69 -11.76 3.54
CA THR A 65 -26.78 -13.09 2.92
C THR A 65 -27.54 -12.99 1.60
N PHE A 66 -27.04 -13.64 0.55
CA PHE A 66 -27.67 -13.73 -0.77
C PHE A 66 -28.66 -14.91 -0.88
N GLY A 67 -29.22 -15.34 0.26
CA GLY A 67 -30.05 -16.53 0.40
C GLY A 67 -29.25 -17.83 0.55
N ILE A 68 -28.25 -18.07 -0.30
CA ILE A 68 -27.48 -19.33 -0.36
C ILE A 68 -26.04 -19.24 0.18
N PHE A 69 -25.48 -18.04 0.27
CA PHE A 69 -24.16 -17.76 0.84
C PHE A 69 -24.10 -16.32 1.36
N THR A 70 -23.19 -16.05 2.29
CA THR A 70 -22.98 -14.73 2.89
C THR A 70 -22.08 -13.83 2.01
N PHE A 71 -22.17 -12.51 2.19
CA PHE A 71 -21.27 -11.58 1.52
C PHE A 71 -19.81 -11.85 1.86
N SER A 72 -19.52 -12.22 3.12
CA SER A 72 -18.17 -12.62 3.54
C SER A 72 -17.67 -13.81 2.73
N GLU A 73 -18.47 -14.86 2.58
CA GLU A 73 -18.11 -16.04 1.77
C GLU A 73 -17.85 -15.70 0.31
N PHE A 74 -18.64 -14.81 -0.28
CA PHE A 74 -18.39 -14.34 -1.65
C PHE A 74 -17.04 -13.65 -1.78
N THR A 75 -16.73 -12.68 -0.90
CA THR A 75 -15.44 -11.99 -0.94
C THR A 75 -14.27 -12.94 -0.68
N ARG A 76 -14.47 -13.92 0.20
CA ARG A 76 -13.48 -14.95 0.52
C ARG A 76 -13.29 -15.94 -0.62
N PHE A 77 -14.34 -16.24 -1.37
CA PHE A 77 -14.25 -17.02 -2.60
C PHE A 77 -13.45 -16.27 -3.67
N ILE A 78 -13.70 -14.98 -3.87
CA ILE A 78 -12.90 -14.16 -4.80
C ILE A 78 -11.44 -14.11 -4.34
N ALA A 79 -11.19 -13.92 -3.05
CA ALA A 79 -9.84 -13.96 -2.49
C ALA A 79 -9.18 -15.33 -2.75
N ALA A 80 -9.88 -16.43 -2.50
CA ALA A 80 -9.38 -17.79 -2.76
C ALA A 80 -9.11 -18.01 -4.26
N LEU A 81 -9.97 -17.51 -5.14
CA LEU A 81 -9.81 -17.63 -6.59
C LEU A 81 -8.56 -16.91 -7.10
N LEU A 82 -8.23 -15.75 -6.51
CA LEU A 82 -7.00 -15.00 -6.82
C LEU A 82 -5.76 -15.62 -6.16
N ASP A 83 -5.91 -16.21 -4.98
CA ASP A 83 -4.81 -16.83 -4.24
C ASP A 83 -4.35 -18.16 -4.88
N VAL A 84 -5.24 -18.89 -5.56
CA VAL A 84 -4.90 -20.13 -6.29
C VAL A 84 -3.79 -19.92 -7.34
N PRO A 85 -3.92 -19.02 -8.34
CA PRO A 85 -2.89 -18.81 -9.35
C PRO A 85 -1.62 -18.21 -8.73
N TYR A 86 -1.75 -17.28 -7.79
CA TYR A 86 -0.61 -16.69 -7.08
C TYR A 86 0.22 -17.76 -6.36
N ARG A 87 -0.42 -18.63 -5.56
CA ARG A 87 0.27 -19.73 -4.87
C ARG A 87 0.85 -20.73 -5.85
N PHE A 88 0.20 -20.98 -6.98
CA PHE A 88 0.74 -21.86 -8.01
C PHE A 88 2.04 -21.30 -8.60
N VAL A 89 2.08 -20.03 -8.98
CA VAL A 89 3.29 -19.38 -9.52
C VAL A 89 4.37 -19.28 -8.45
N LEU A 90 4.01 -18.89 -7.22
CA LEU A 90 4.94 -18.80 -6.10
C LEU A 90 5.57 -20.17 -5.75
N SER A 91 4.76 -21.23 -5.71
CA SER A 91 5.25 -22.58 -5.46
C SER A 91 6.08 -23.11 -6.61
N LEU A 92 5.71 -22.81 -7.84
CA LEU A 92 6.46 -23.20 -9.02
C LEU A 92 7.85 -22.55 -9.03
N ILE A 93 7.95 -21.25 -8.74
CA ILE A 93 9.18 -20.46 -8.94
C ILE A 93 10.05 -20.35 -7.67
N SER A 94 9.45 -20.32 -6.47
CA SER A 94 10.14 -19.87 -5.24
C SER A 94 10.16 -20.91 -4.12
N THR A 95 9.03 -21.53 -3.76
CA THR A 95 8.98 -22.40 -2.56
C THR A 95 9.02 -23.90 -2.86
N GLY A 96 8.67 -24.30 -4.08
CA GLY A 96 8.37 -25.70 -4.39
C GLY A 96 6.99 -26.11 -3.89
N PHE A 97 6.50 -27.26 -4.35
CA PHE A 97 5.26 -27.85 -3.84
C PHE A 97 5.55 -28.59 -2.54
N LEU A 98 5.25 -27.92 -1.43
CA LEU A 98 5.30 -28.47 -0.08
C LEU A 98 3.93 -29.09 0.25
N ARG A 99 3.89 -30.30 0.79
CA ARG A 99 2.64 -30.91 1.31
C ARG A 99 2.78 -31.12 2.81
N GLY A 100 1.95 -30.42 3.58
CA GLY A 100 1.97 -30.36 5.04
C GLY A 100 2.19 -28.94 5.58
N GLU A 101 1.75 -28.67 6.81
CA GLU A 101 1.98 -27.40 7.52
C GLU A 101 2.99 -27.59 8.66
N GLY A 102 3.89 -26.62 8.85
CA GLY A 102 4.88 -26.62 9.94
C GLY A 102 6.09 -27.54 9.71
N SER A 103 6.70 -28.02 10.80
CA SER A 103 7.94 -28.84 10.80
C SER A 103 7.79 -30.23 10.15
N GLN A 104 6.60 -30.56 9.63
CA GLN A 104 6.25 -31.83 8.98
C GLN A 104 5.98 -31.65 7.49
N ALA A 105 6.27 -30.47 6.91
CA ALA A 105 6.09 -30.21 5.49
C ALA A 105 7.08 -31.05 4.66
N VAL A 106 6.59 -32.08 4.00
CA VAL A 106 7.39 -32.91 3.10
C VAL A 106 7.45 -32.20 1.76
N GLN A 107 8.66 -31.86 1.33
CA GLN A 107 8.92 -31.23 0.04
C GLN A 107 8.73 -32.29 -1.06
N ILE A 108 7.64 -32.20 -1.80
CA ILE A 108 7.31 -33.16 -2.87
C ILE A 108 8.04 -32.78 -4.15
N LEU A 109 8.06 -31.49 -4.49
CA LEU A 109 8.80 -30.95 -5.63
C LEU A 109 9.63 -29.75 -5.17
N PRO A 110 10.96 -29.76 -5.41
CA PRO A 110 11.76 -28.56 -5.20
C PRO A 110 11.29 -27.44 -6.15
N PRO A 111 11.46 -26.16 -5.76
CA PRO A 111 11.16 -25.02 -6.63
C PRO A 111 11.92 -25.13 -7.96
N LEU A 112 11.39 -24.49 -9.01
CA LEU A 112 12.05 -24.44 -10.31
C LEU A 112 13.52 -24.03 -10.12
N SER A 113 14.42 -24.79 -10.75
CA SER A 113 15.82 -24.42 -10.73
C SER A 113 15.99 -23.03 -11.35
N TRP A 114 16.92 -22.25 -10.82
CA TRP A 114 17.27 -20.95 -11.37
C TRP A 114 17.61 -21.04 -12.87
N VAL A 115 18.19 -22.16 -13.31
CA VAL A 115 18.46 -22.48 -14.72
C VAL A 115 17.17 -22.50 -15.55
N ALA A 116 16.12 -23.15 -15.05
CA ALA A 116 14.84 -23.25 -15.74
C ALA A 116 14.17 -21.88 -15.87
N VAL A 117 14.21 -21.05 -14.81
CA VAL A 117 13.64 -19.69 -14.84
C VAL A 117 14.40 -18.79 -15.83
N ILE A 118 15.73 -18.81 -15.80
CA ILE A 118 16.57 -18.07 -16.76
C ILE A 118 16.32 -18.56 -18.19
N GLY A 119 16.22 -19.88 -18.39
CA GLY A 119 15.92 -20.49 -19.68
C GLY A 119 14.57 -20.05 -20.25
N CYS A 120 13.51 -20.09 -19.43
CA CYS A 120 12.19 -19.58 -19.80
C CYS A 120 12.24 -18.08 -20.14
N GLY A 121 12.89 -17.27 -19.30
CA GLY A 121 13.08 -15.84 -19.56
C GLY A 121 13.83 -15.58 -20.87
N ALA A 122 14.87 -16.37 -21.17
CA ALA A 122 15.63 -16.29 -22.42
C ALA A 122 14.75 -16.61 -23.64
N ILE A 123 13.94 -17.68 -23.56
CA ILE A 123 13.03 -18.09 -24.64
C ILE A 123 11.96 -17.02 -24.87
N LEU A 124 11.37 -16.48 -23.80
CA LEU A 124 10.38 -15.41 -23.88
C LEU A 124 10.97 -14.13 -24.47
N GLY A 125 12.14 -13.70 -23.98
CA GLY A 125 12.87 -12.55 -24.52
C GLY A 125 13.26 -12.75 -25.99
N GLN A 126 13.66 -13.96 -26.36
CA GLN A 126 13.98 -14.32 -27.75
C GLN A 126 12.75 -14.21 -28.66
N ARG A 127 11.58 -14.67 -28.19
CA ARG A 127 10.33 -14.58 -28.95
C ARG A 127 9.77 -13.16 -29.04
N ALA A 128 9.95 -12.33 -28.01
CA ALA A 128 9.43 -10.97 -27.98
C ALA A 128 10.31 -9.95 -28.74
N GLY A 129 11.64 -10.09 -28.70
CA GLY A 129 12.56 -9.08 -29.25
C GLY A 129 13.89 -9.61 -29.77
N GLY A 130 14.02 -10.93 -29.97
CA GLY A 130 15.20 -11.56 -30.56
C GLY A 130 16.38 -11.73 -29.59
N ARG A 131 17.57 -12.01 -30.17
CA ARG A 131 18.78 -12.43 -29.42
C ARG A 131 19.31 -11.39 -28.46
N ARG A 132 19.18 -10.10 -28.80
CA ARG A 132 19.63 -8.99 -27.93
C ARG A 132 18.78 -8.90 -26.66
N LEU A 133 17.46 -9.03 -26.80
CA LEU A 133 16.55 -8.99 -25.65
C LEU A 133 16.71 -10.24 -24.78
N ALA A 134 16.86 -11.42 -25.38
CA ALA A 134 17.15 -12.65 -24.66
C ALA A 134 18.43 -12.55 -23.81
N ALA A 135 19.53 -12.04 -24.40
CA ALA A 135 20.79 -11.85 -23.68
C ALA A 135 20.66 -10.84 -22.53
N LEU A 136 19.90 -9.75 -22.72
CA LEU A 136 19.64 -8.78 -21.68
C LEU A 136 18.85 -9.40 -20.51
N VAL A 137 17.78 -10.15 -20.80
CA VAL A 137 16.97 -10.83 -19.77
C VAL A 137 17.81 -11.83 -18.98
N VAL A 138 18.60 -12.66 -19.68
CA VAL A 138 19.52 -13.60 -19.04
C VAL A 138 20.55 -12.88 -18.18
N GLY A 139 21.15 -11.80 -18.69
CA GLY A 139 22.11 -10.98 -17.94
C GLY A 139 21.51 -10.38 -16.67
N CYS A 140 20.30 -9.85 -16.73
CA CYS A 140 19.59 -9.30 -15.58
C CYS A 140 19.27 -10.36 -14.52
N LEU A 141 18.77 -11.54 -14.92
CA LEU A 141 18.46 -12.62 -13.97
C LEU A 141 19.73 -13.25 -13.39
N ALA A 142 20.78 -13.42 -14.20
CA ALA A 142 22.08 -13.89 -13.74
C ALA A 142 22.74 -12.91 -12.77
N PHE A 143 22.59 -11.60 -13.00
CA PHE A 143 23.03 -10.58 -12.06
C PHE A 143 22.39 -10.77 -10.68
N VAL A 144 21.06 -10.97 -10.60
CA VAL A 144 20.38 -11.22 -9.31
C VAL A 144 20.95 -12.44 -8.58
N LEU A 145 21.33 -13.51 -9.30
CA LEU A 145 21.99 -14.69 -8.72
C LEU A 145 23.34 -14.35 -8.10
N VAL A 146 24.16 -13.55 -8.79
CA VAL A 146 25.49 -13.15 -8.30
C VAL A 146 25.40 -12.40 -6.97
N PHE A 147 24.34 -11.60 -6.77
CA PHE A 147 24.10 -10.88 -5.51
C PHE A 147 23.30 -11.67 -4.47
N GLY A 148 22.91 -12.91 -4.77
CA GLY A 148 22.18 -13.77 -3.83
C GLY A 148 20.74 -13.33 -3.51
N GLN A 149 20.14 -12.45 -4.33
CA GLN A 149 18.80 -11.89 -4.08
C GLN A 149 17.68 -12.64 -4.82
N TRP A 150 17.92 -13.89 -5.20
CA TRP A 150 17.02 -14.69 -6.03
C TRP A 150 15.62 -14.82 -5.42
N GLN A 151 15.52 -15.18 -4.15
CA GLN A 151 14.24 -15.46 -3.51
C GLN A 151 13.36 -14.21 -3.42
N SER A 152 13.92 -13.08 -3.00
CA SER A 152 13.21 -11.80 -2.91
C SER A 152 12.72 -11.34 -4.30
N ALA A 153 13.55 -11.51 -5.34
CA ALA A 153 13.17 -11.14 -6.70
C ALA A 153 12.03 -12.01 -7.24
N MET A 154 12.08 -13.33 -7.01
CA MET A 154 11.05 -14.26 -7.47
C MET A 154 9.71 -14.08 -6.76
N VAL A 155 9.70 -13.71 -5.47
CA VAL A 155 8.46 -13.35 -4.76
C VAL A 155 7.79 -12.14 -5.41
N THR A 156 8.56 -11.10 -5.73
CA THR A 156 8.03 -9.92 -6.43
C THR A 156 7.51 -10.30 -7.82
N LEU A 157 8.23 -11.13 -8.56
CA LEU A 157 7.77 -11.60 -9.87
C LEU A 157 6.48 -12.42 -9.78
N ALA A 158 6.36 -13.29 -8.78
CA ALA A 158 5.14 -14.07 -8.55
C ALA A 158 3.94 -13.19 -8.15
N SER A 159 4.17 -12.04 -7.52
CA SER A 159 3.09 -11.11 -7.14
C SER A 159 2.49 -10.32 -8.30
N ILE A 160 3.23 -10.19 -9.41
CA ILE A 160 2.80 -9.41 -10.58
C ILE A 160 2.31 -10.28 -11.75
N LEU A 161 2.47 -11.60 -11.64
CA LEU A 161 2.00 -12.63 -12.58
C LEU A 161 0.61 -13.14 -12.17
#